data_AF-A0A0B8QKX9-F1
#
_entry.id   AF-A0A0B8QKX9-F1
#
_cell.length_a   1.000
_cell.length_b   1.000
_cell.length_c   1.000
_cell.angle_alpha   90.00
_cell.angle_beta   90.00
_cell.angle_gamma   90.00
#
_symmetry.space_group_name_H-M   'P 1'
#
loop_
_entity.id
_entity.type
_entity.pdbx_description
1 polymer ?
#
loop_
_entity_poly.entity_id
_entity_poly.type
_entity_poly.pdbx_seq_one_letter_code
_entity_poly.pdbx_strand_id
1 'polypeptide(L)' 'MAPLLCAGITVYSPLKQWDVKAGDKVGVIGLGGLGHMGVKIAVAMGAEVTMITTSPEKGEDASAWRERRFGFER' A
#
# COMPACT_ATOMS: atom_id res chain seq x y z
N MET A 1 -2.35 -18.10 5.01
CA MET A 1 -2.12 -18.51 3.60
C MET A 1 -2.95 -17.66 2.62
N ALA A 2 -4.27 -17.52 2.83
CA ALA A 2 -5.17 -16.81 1.93
C ALA A 2 -4.77 -15.36 1.52
N PRO A 3 -4.38 -14.45 2.43
CA PRO A 3 -4.12 -13.06 2.02
C PRO A 3 -2.81 -12.90 1.23
N LEU A 4 -1.81 -13.76 1.42
CA LEU A 4 -0.54 -13.66 0.72
C LEU A 4 -0.62 -14.21 -0.71
N LEU A 5 -1.27 -15.37 -0.89
CA LEU A 5 -1.32 -16.04 -2.19
C LEU A 5 -2.40 -15.49 -3.14
N CYS A 6 -3.35 -14.70 -2.63
CA CYS A 6 -4.35 -14.02 -3.44
C CYS A 6 -4.03 -12.51 -3.47
N ALA A 7 -4.43 -11.77 -2.44
CA ALA A 7 -4.23 -10.32 -2.42
C ALA A 7 -2.75 -9.91 -2.54
N GLY A 8 -1.85 -10.62 -1.84
CA GLY A 8 -0.42 -10.35 -1.84
C GLY A 8 0.22 -10.51 -3.21
N ILE A 9 -0.02 -11.63 -3.91
CA ILE A 9 0.54 -11.81 -5.26
C ILE A 9 -0.07 -10.82 -6.26
N THR A 10 -1.37 -10.51 -6.13
CA THR A 10 -2.06 -9.54 -6.99
C THR A 10 -1.43 -8.15 -6.89
N VAL A 11 -0.96 -7.72 -5.71
CA VAL A 11 -0.27 -6.43 -5.56
C VAL A 11 1.24 -6.51 -5.81
N TYR A 12 1.89 -7.63 -5.49
CA TYR A 12 3.33 -7.80 -5.71
C TYR A 12 3.68 -7.86 -7.20
N SER A 13 2.88 -8.59 -7.99
CA SER A 13 3.13 -8.77 -9.43
C SER A 13 3.29 -7.43 -10.18
N PRO A 14 2.36 -6.45 -10.07
CA PRO A 14 2.53 -5.16 -10.74
C PRO A 14 3.70 -4.35 -10.17
N LEU A 15 3.89 -4.31 -8.84
CA LEU A 15 5.02 -3.59 -8.24
C LEU A 15 6.37 -4.12 -8.76
N LYS A 16 6.47 -5.43 -8.95
CA LYS A 16 7.66 -6.06 -9.53
C LYS A 16 7.78 -5.83 -11.03
N GLN A 17 6.68 -5.88 -11.78
CA GLN A 17 6.67 -5.64 -13.23
C GLN A 17 7.11 -4.22 -13.57
N TRP A 18 6.72 -3.25 -12.76
CA TRP A 18 7.14 -1.85 -12.89
C TRP A 18 8.49 -1.55 -12.24
N ASP A 19 9.19 -2.58 -11.74
CA ASP A 19 10.50 -2.48 -11.11
C ASP A 19 10.58 -1.40 -10.04
N VAL A 20 9.58 -1.36 -9.14
CA VAL A 20 9.52 -0.41 -8.03
C VAL A 20 10.72 -0.59 -7.09
N LYS A 21 11.39 0.52 -6.76
CA LYS A 21 12.59 0.57 -5.92
C LYS A 21 12.42 1.54 -4.76
N ALA A 22 13.42 1.50 -3.88
CA ALA A 22 13.51 2.46 -2.80
C ALA A 22 13.59 3.90 -3.34
N GLY A 23 12.73 4.77 -2.81
CA GLY A 23 12.61 6.17 -3.23
C GLY A 23 11.55 6.44 -4.31
N ASP A 24 10.99 5.41 -4.94
CA ASP A 24 9.84 5.58 -5.83
C ASP A 24 8.59 5.96 -5.03
N LYS A 25 7.68 6.70 -5.67
CA LYS A 25 6.39 7.09 -5.08
C LYS A 25 5.29 6.19 -5.59
N VAL A 26 4.57 5.55 -4.68
CA VAL A 26 3.50 4.58 -5.01
C VAL A 26 2.19 5.05 -4.39
N GLY A 27 1.17 5.23 -5.23
CA GLY A 27 -0.20 5.47 -4.77
C GLY A 27 -0.96 4.15 -4.57
N VAL A 28 -1.61 3.98 -3.41
CA VAL A 28 -2.52 2.86 -3.14
C VAL A 28 -3.92 3.40 -2.88
N ILE A 29 -4.84 3.10 -3.80
CA ILE A 29 -6.22 3.58 -3.73
C ILE A 29 -7.09 2.53 -3.04
N GLY A 30 -7.70 2.92 -1.92
CA GLY A 30 -8.62 2.11 -1.13
C GLY A 30 -7.94 1.27 -0.06
N LEU A 31 -8.38 1.45 1.20
CA LEU A 31 -7.96 0.65 2.35
C LEU A 31 -8.91 -0.55 2.51
N GLY A 32 -8.43 -1.75 2.18
CA GLY A 32 -9.13 -3.03 2.26
C GLY A 32 -8.14 -4.19 2.11
N GLY A 33 -8.60 -5.41 1.81
CA GLY A 33 -7.72 -6.60 1.76
C GLY A 33 -6.52 -6.47 0.81
N LEU A 34 -6.73 -5.91 -0.38
CA LEU A 34 -5.66 -5.62 -1.35
C LEU A 34 -4.82 -4.41 -0.93
N GLY A 35 -5.46 -3.31 -0.55
CA GLY A 35 -4.78 -2.08 -0.14
C GLY A 35 -3.82 -2.30 1.03
N HIS A 36 -4.24 -3.08 2.03
CA HIS A 36 -3.38 -3.45 3.17
C HIS A 36 -2.11 -4.16 2.73
N MET A 37 -2.22 -5.08 1.77
CA MET A 37 -1.07 -5.80 1.24
C MET A 37 -0.21 -4.89 0.35
N GLY A 38 -0.85 -4.02 -0.45
CA GLY A 38 -0.17 -3.09 -1.34
C GLY A 38 0.72 -2.11 -0.59
N VAL A 39 0.20 -1.53 0.50
CA VAL A 39 0.97 -0.61 1.37
C VAL A 39 2.18 -1.33 1.95
N LYS A 40 1.97 -2.46 2.62
CA LYS A 40 3.05 -3.21 3.28
C LYS A 40 4.15 -3.66 2.31
N ILE A 41 3.77 -4.16 1.14
CA ILE A 41 4.72 -4.64 0.14
C ILE A 41 5.50 -3.47 -0.47
N ALA A 42 4.83 -2.37 -0.83
CA ALA A 42 5.51 -1.20 -1.38
C ALA A 42 6.45 -0.53 -0.36
N VAL A 43 6.04 -0.42 0.91
CA VAL A 43 6.91 0.06 2.00
C VAL A 43 8.10 -0.87 2.20
N ALA A 44 7.90 -2.19 2.18
CA ALA A 44 8.98 -3.17 2.29
C ALA A 44 9.96 -3.11 1.10
N MET A 45 9.49 -2.69 -0.09
CA MET A 45 10.33 -2.40 -1.26
C MET A 45 11.08 -1.05 -1.15
N GLY A 46 10.81 -0.27 -0.08
CA GLY A 46 11.46 0.99 0.22
C GLY A 46 10.82 2.21 -0.44
N ALA A 47 9.68 2.04 -1.11
CA ALA A 47 8.94 3.12 -1.74
C ALA A 47 8.33 4.07 -0.69
N GLU A 48 8.08 5.30 -1.11
CA GLU A 48 7.22 6.25 -0.41
C GLU A 48 5.78 5.98 -0.85
N VAL A 49 4.92 5.61 0.09
CA VAL A 49 3.56 5.15 -0.24
C VAL A 49 2.55 6.20 0.19
N THR A 50 1.69 6.61 -0.74
CA THR A 50 0.53 7.46 -0.44
C THR A 50 -0.74 6.63 -0.51
N MET A 51 -1.52 6.59 0.55
CA MET A 51 -2.83 5.97 0.51
C MET A 51 -3.93 6.99 0.28
N ILE A 52 -4.83 6.63 -0.62
CA ILE A 52 -5.95 7.46 -1.06
C ILE A 52 -7.23 6.74 -0.70
N THR A 53 -8.16 7.44 -0.05
CA THR A 53 -9.46 6.88 0.31
C THR A 53 -10.54 7.96 0.27
N THR A 54 -11.75 7.56 -0.11
CA THR A 54 -12.93 8.42 -0.13
C THR A 54 -13.70 8.42 1.19
N SER A 55 -13.33 7.54 2.14
CA SER A 55 -14.02 7.40 3.43
C SER A 55 -13.16 7.98 4.56
N PRO A 56 -13.60 9.03 5.27
CA PRO A 56 -12.83 9.65 6.34
C PRO A 56 -12.39 8.66 7.43
N GLU A 57 -13.30 7.76 7.83
CA GLU A 57 -13.05 6.68 8.79
C GLU A 57 -11.88 5.76 8.37
N LYS A 58 -11.74 5.47 7.08
CA LYS A 58 -10.64 4.64 6.56
C LYS A 58 -9.33 5.42 6.51
N GLY A 59 -9.38 6.74 6.48
CA GLY A 59 -8.21 7.60 6.61
C GLY A 59 -7.63 7.56 8.03
N GLU A 60 -8.49 7.45 9.04
CA GLU A 60 -8.07 7.26 10.43
C GLU A 60 -7.44 5.88 10.63
N ASP A 61 -8.06 4.83 10.09
CA ASP A 61 -7.46 3.49 10.08
C ASP A 61 -6.09 3.51 9.40
N ALA A 62 -5.98 4.09 8.20
CA ALA A 62 -4.72 4.23 7.47
C ALA A 62 -3.65 5.00 8.28
N SER A 63 -4.05 6.03 9.03
CA SER A 63 -3.15 6.81 9.89
C SER A 63 -2.67 6.03 11.12
N ALA A 64 -3.47 5.07 11.62
CA ALA A 64 -3.06 4.16 12.68
C ALA A 64 -1.97 3.18 12.21
N TRP A 65 -1.92 2.84 10.92
CA TRP A 65 -0.82 2.11 10.30
C TRP A 65 0.40 3.04 10.10
N ARG A 66 1.09 3.38 11.19
CA ARG A 66 2.35 4.17 11.16
C ARG A 66 3.52 3.37 10.59
N GLU A 67 3.49 3.08 9.30
CA GLU A 67 4.70 2.71 8.56
C GLU A 67 5.47 4.00 8.21
N ARG A 68 6.77 4.03 8.52
CA ARG A 68 7.62 5.24 8.61
C ARG A 68 7.81 6.03 7.29
N ARG A 69 7.08 5.69 6.22
CA ARG A 69 7.15 6.29 4.87
C ARG A 69 5.78 6.36 4.18
N PHE A 70 4.75 6.65 4.97
CA PHE A 70 3.36 6.71 4.51
C PHE A 70 2.82 8.14 4.51
N GLY A 71 2.38 8.62 3.35
CA GLY A 71 1.61 9.86 3.17
C GLY A 71 0.12 9.56 3.03
N PHE A 72 -0.73 10.50 3.42
CA PHE A 72 -2.19 10.38 3.27
C PHE A 72 -2.73 11.56 2.46
N GLU A 73 -3.47 11.25 1.39
CA GLU A 73 -4.11 12.25 0.54
C GLU A 73 -5.59 11.85 0.32
N ARG A 74 -6.51 12.82 0.47
CA ARG A 74 -7.95 12.62 0.33
C ARG A 74 -8.39 12.78 -1.12
#